data_AF-A0A8X7NZ67-F1
#
_entry.id   AF-A0A8X7NZ67-F1
#
_cell.length_a   1.000
_cell.length_b   1.000
_cell.length_c   1.000
_cell.angle_alpha   90.00
_cell.angle_beta   90.00
_cell.angle_gamma   90.00
#
_symmetry.space_group_name_H-M   'P 1'
#
loop_
_entity.id
_entity.type
_entity.pdbx_description
1 polymer ?
#
loop_
_entity_poly.entity_id
_entity_poly.type
_entity_poly.pdbx_seq_one_letter_code
_entity_poly.pdbx_strand_id
1 'polypeptide(L)'
;MEDSPPEPRGDVVMGSSTVCELWFAFSWLLDQLPKLCPVNRLTDLDVLKERFESPNLRNPKGRSDLPGIDVFVSTADPEKEPPLVTANTILSILAVDYPVEKLACYLSDDGGALLTFEALAQTASFASTWVPFCRKHNIEPRNPEAYFGQKRNFLKNKVRLDFVRERRRVKREYDEFKVRINSLPEAIRRRSDAYNVHEELRAKKKQMEMMMGGNPEETVKVAKATWMSDGSHWPGTWSSGETDNSRGDHAGIIQAMLAPPNAEPVYGSEADSENLIDTTEVDIRLPMLVYVSREKRPGYDHNKKAGAMNALVRTSAIMSNGPFILNLDCDHYIYNSMALREGMCFMLDRGGDRICYVQFPQRFEGIDPNDRYANHNTVFFDVSMRALDGLQGPMYVGTGCIFRRTALYGFSPPRATEHHGWLGRRKVKLSLRKPKATVKKDDEISLAMNGEYNNEVENDDGDIESLLLQRDSVTQTLSLLRFRLLNTKGGSYRTCKAKARTVDQLVHLLSHVNLSTQPQ
;
A
#
# COMPACT_ATOMS: atom_id res chain seq x y z
N MET A 1 2.34 75.96 -23.87
CA MET A 1 2.36 75.02 -22.74
C MET A 1 1.36 73.95 -23.11
N GLU A 2 1.88 72.84 -23.64
CA GLU A 2 1.09 71.69 -24.08
C GLU A 2 0.45 71.02 -22.87
N ASP A 3 -0.88 71.07 -22.79
CA ASP A 3 -1.68 70.11 -22.02
C ASP A 3 -1.69 68.81 -22.82
N SER A 4 -0.85 67.86 -22.43
CA SER A 4 -0.96 66.48 -22.89
C SER A 4 -2.13 65.82 -22.14
N PRO A 5 -3.10 65.18 -22.81
CA PRO A 5 -4.16 64.45 -22.12
C PRO A 5 -3.55 63.29 -21.31
N PRO A 6 -4.09 62.93 -20.12
CA PRO A 6 -3.59 61.79 -19.36
C PRO A 6 -3.68 60.55 -20.24
N GLU A 7 -2.53 59.92 -20.53
CA GLU A 7 -2.51 58.75 -21.40
C GLU A 7 -3.37 57.64 -20.77
N PRO A 8 -4.42 57.14 -21.43
CA PRO A 8 -5.31 56.09 -20.90
C PRO A 8 -4.59 54.74 -20.67
N ARG A 9 -3.31 54.65 -21.01
CA ARG A 9 -2.43 53.52 -20.73
C ARG A 9 -1.86 53.55 -19.31
N GLY A 10 -1.69 54.74 -18.70
CA GLY A 10 -1.16 54.90 -17.35
C GLY A 10 -2.12 54.37 -16.27
N ASP A 11 -3.40 54.68 -16.38
CA ASP A 11 -4.42 54.27 -15.42
C ASP A 11 -4.66 52.75 -15.41
N VAL A 12 -4.60 52.11 -16.58
CA VAL A 12 -4.71 50.65 -16.70
C VAL A 12 -3.49 49.94 -16.10
N VAL A 13 -2.30 50.51 -16.30
CA VAL A 13 -1.05 49.98 -15.70
C VAL A 13 -1.07 50.15 -14.18
N MET A 14 -1.49 51.31 -13.68
CA MET A 14 -1.61 51.58 -12.23
C MET A 14 -2.68 50.73 -11.57
N GLY A 15 -3.84 50.55 -12.24
CA GLY A 15 -4.90 49.66 -11.77
C GLY A 15 -4.45 48.21 -11.71
N SER A 16 -3.78 47.71 -12.76
CA SER A 16 -3.23 46.35 -12.80
C SER A 16 -2.18 46.12 -11.72
N SER A 17 -1.27 47.07 -11.53
CA SER A 17 -0.25 47.04 -10.47
C SER A 17 -0.89 46.99 -9.07
N THR A 18 -1.90 47.83 -8.81
CA THR A 18 -2.61 47.87 -7.52
C THR A 18 -3.33 46.56 -7.23
N VAL A 19 -3.99 45.96 -8.23
CA VAL A 19 -4.67 44.66 -8.08
C VAL A 19 -3.65 43.55 -7.79
N CYS A 20 -2.50 43.54 -8.47
CA CYS A 20 -1.43 42.60 -8.20
C CYS A 20 -0.91 42.72 -6.76
N GLU A 21 -0.60 43.94 -6.30
CA GLU A 21 -0.10 44.17 -4.93
C GLU A 21 -1.14 43.78 -3.87
N LEU A 22 -2.41 44.10 -4.07
CA LEU A 22 -3.48 43.68 -3.15
C LEU A 22 -3.61 42.15 -3.10
N TRP A 23 -3.49 41.48 -4.24
CA TRP A 23 -3.51 40.01 -4.29
C TRP A 23 -2.30 39.41 -3.58
N PHE A 24 -1.09 39.96 -3.78
CA PHE A 24 0.11 39.52 -3.09
C PHE A 24 0.01 39.73 -1.57
N ALA A 25 -0.44 40.90 -1.12
CA ALA A 25 -0.62 41.18 0.30
C ALA A 25 -1.66 40.23 0.94
N PHE A 26 -2.78 39.97 0.25
CA PHE A 26 -3.79 39.04 0.71
C PHE A 26 -3.28 37.59 0.75
N SER A 27 -2.62 37.12 -0.31
CA SER A 27 -2.03 35.77 -0.36
C SER A 27 -0.94 35.58 0.70
N TRP A 28 -0.11 36.61 0.92
CA TRP A 28 0.92 36.60 1.95
C TRP A 28 0.29 36.50 3.34
N LEU A 29 -0.73 37.32 3.62
CA LEU A 29 -1.43 37.28 4.91
C LEU A 29 -2.02 35.90 5.18
N LEU A 30 -2.71 35.30 4.20
CA LEU A 30 -3.28 33.95 4.32
C LEU A 30 -2.20 32.88 4.54
N ASP A 31 -1.03 32.99 3.91
CA ASP A 31 0.09 32.06 4.09
C ASP A 31 0.79 32.23 5.45
N GLN A 32 0.80 33.44 6.03
CA GLN A 32 1.39 33.67 7.35
C GLN A 32 0.49 33.24 8.51
N LEU A 33 -0.84 33.31 8.37
CA LEU A 33 -1.78 33.02 9.47
C LEU A 33 -1.58 31.62 10.11
N PRO A 34 -1.40 30.52 9.35
CA PRO A 34 -1.12 29.21 9.97
C PRO A 34 0.18 29.17 10.77
N LYS A 35 1.17 30.01 10.42
CA LYS A 35 2.52 29.99 11.01
C LYS A 35 2.58 30.65 12.39
N LEU A 36 1.49 31.25 12.87
CA LEU A 36 1.41 31.92 14.17
C LEU A 36 1.35 30.95 15.36
N CYS A 37 0.90 29.71 15.16
CA CYS A 37 0.72 28.72 16.23
C CYS A 37 1.37 27.37 15.88
N PRO A 38 2.69 27.29 15.65
CA PRO A 38 3.34 26.02 15.33
C PRO A 38 3.30 25.09 16.55
N VAL A 39 2.95 23.83 16.33
CA VAL A 39 2.95 22.80 17.37
C VAL A 39 4.11 21.84 17.16
N ASN A 40 4.74 21.44 18.26
CA ASN A 40 5.76 20.39 18.29
C ASN A 40 5.19 19.15 18.92
N ARG A 41 5.41 18.01 18.26
CA ARG A 41 5.03 16.70 18.75
C ARG A 41 6.27 15.84 18.91
N LEU A 42 6.29 15.04 19.97
CA LEU A 42 7.36 14.10 20.28
C LEU A 42 6.73 12.74 20.55
N THR A 43 7.43 11.68 20.17
CA THR A 43 7.03 10.30 20.40
C THR A 43 7.91 9.70 21.49
N ASP A 44 7.29 8.92 22.37
CA ASP A 44 7.98 8.15 23.40
C ASP A 44 7.74 6.66 23.14
N LEU A 45 8.78 5.99 22.66
CA LEU A 45 8.75 4.59 22.29
C LEU A 45 8.84 3.67 23.50
N ASP A 46 9.43 4.14 24.61
CA ASP A 46 9.55 3.36 25.84
C ASP A 46 8.17 3.19 26.49
N VAL A 47 7.38 4.26 26.52
CA VAL A 47 5.98 4.23 27.00
C VAL A 47 5.11 3.32 26.12
N LEU A 48 5.30 3.35 24.80
CA LEU A 48 4.58 2.47 23.88
C LEU A 48 4.91 1.00 24.19
N LYS A 49 6.19 0.69 24.36
CA LYS A 49 6.67 -0.67 24.66
C LYS A 49 6.19 -1.16 26.02
N GLU A 50 6.25 -0.32 27.05
CA GLU A 50 5.76 -0.66 28.40
C GLU A 50 4.27 -1.01 28.37
N ARG A 51 3.48 -0.23 27.63
CA ARG A 51 2.02 -0.37 27.62
C ARG A 51 1.50 -1.51 26.75
N PHE A 52 2.11 -1.72 25.58
CA PHE A 52 1.56 -2.63 24.56
C PHE A 52 2.41 -3.88 24.32
N GLU A 53 3.65 -3.93 24.78
CA GLU A 53 4.56 -5.04 24.45
C GLU A 53 5.17 -5.72 25.66
N SER A 54 5.16 -5.04 26.81
CA SER A 54 5.68 -5.61 28.06
C SER A 54 4.59 -6.43 28.75
N PRO A 55 4.95 -7.57 29.37
CA PRO A 55 4.01 -8.34 30.18
C PRO A 55 3.40 -7.46 31.27
N ASN A 56 2.07 -7.38 31.31
CA ASN A 56 1.35 -6.60 32.30
C ASN A 56 0.08 -7.35 32.73
N LEU A 57 -0.66 -6.82 33.72
CA LEU A 57 -1.89 -7.45 34.24
C LEU A 57 -2.95 -7.72 33.16
N ARG A 58 -2.98 -6.94 32.08
CA ARG A 58 -3.91 -7.11 30.96
C ARG A 58 -3.38 -8.04 29.87
N ASN A 59 -2.07 -8.19 29.78
CA ASN A 59 -1.36 -9.00 28.81
C ASN A 59 -0.33 -9.91 29.51
N PRO A 60 -0.82 -11.02 30.12
CA PRO A 60 0.04 -11.95 30.84
C PRO A 60 0.97 -12.75 29.91
N LYS A 61 0.70 -12.77 28.60
CA LYS A 61 1.49 -13.51 27.61
C LYS A 61 2.71 -12.72 27.10
N GLY A 62 2.77 -11.41 27.36
CA GLY A 62 3.86 -10.56 26.89
C GLY A 62 3.96 -10.45 25.37
N ARG A 63 2.86 -10.69 24.65
CA ARG A 63 2.82 -10.52 23.19
C ARG A 63 2.57 -9.07 22.83
N SER A 64 2.98 -8.62 21.66
CA SER A 64 2.67 -7.26 21.27
C SER A 64 1.17 -7.10 20.98
N ASP A 65 0.50 -6.24 21.76
CA ASP A 65 -0.89 -5.80 21.55
C ASP A 65 -0.99 -4.70 20.48
N LEU A 66 0.11 -4.43 19.77
CA LEU A 66 0.11 -3.47 18.69
C LEU A 66 -0.85 -3.89 17.55
N PRO A 67 -1.50 -2.90 16.91
CA PRO A 67 -2.44 -3.16 15.83
C PRO A 67 -1.74 -3.61 14.55
N GLY A 68 -2.47 -4.28 13.66
CA GLY A 68 -1.97 -4.60 12.33
C GLY A 68 -1.75 -3.36 11.46
N ILE A 69 -0.69 -3.38 10.65
CA ILE A 69 -0.39 -2.34 9.65
C ILE A 69 -0.19 -3.01 8.29
N ASP A 70 -0.97 -2.54 7.31
CA ASP A 70 -0.78 -2.90 5.91
C ASP A 70 0.06 -1.83 5.22
N VAL A 71 1.17 -2.20 4.60
CA VAL A 71 2.04 -1.28 3.84
C VAL A 71 1.80 -1.48 2.36
N PHE A 72 1.38 -0.42 1.68
CA PHE A 72 1.08 -0.40 0.26
C PHE A 72 2.19 0.27 -0.51
N VAL A 73 2.73 -0.44 -1.49
CA VAL A 73 3.67 0.08 -2.48
C VAL A 73 2.98 -0.02 -3.83
N SER A 74 2.97 1.07 -4.60
CA SER A 74 2.45 1.07 -5.97
C SER A 74 3.60 1.27 -6.95
N THR A 75 3.64 0.47 -8.01
CA THR A 75 4.54 0.68 -9.14
C THR A 75 3.75 0.81 -10.44
N ALA A 76 4.19 1.73 -11.30
CA ALA A 76 3.51 2.01 -12.56
C ALA A 76 3.92 1.06 -13.68
N ASP A 77 5.23 0.90 -13.90
CA ASP A 77 5.79 0.05 -14.94
C ASP A 77 7.32 -0.11 -14.72
N PRO A 78 7.89 -1.30 -14.97
CA PRO A 78 9.32 -1.54 -14.73
C PRO A 78 10.28 -0.76 -15.64
N GLU A 79 9.82 -0.19 -16.77
CA GLU A 79 10.64 0.68 -17.61
C GLU A 79 10.82 2.07 -16.99
N LYS A 80 9.78 2.57 -16.31
CA LYS A 80 9.80 3.88 -15.64
C LYS A 80 10.41 3.79 -14.26
N GLU A 81 10.14 2.69 -13.57
CA GLU A 81 10.52 2.46 -12.18
C GLU A 81 11.33 1.17 -12.10
N PRO A 82 12.68 1.26 -12.04
CA PRO A 82 13.52 0.09 -12.10
C PRO A 82 13.17 -0.94 -11.02
N PRO A 83 12.99 -2.23 -11.36
CA PRO A 83 12.58 -3.25 -10.40
C PRO A 83 13.50 -3.36 -9.17
N LEU A 84 14.79 -3.03 -9.32
CA LEU A 84 15.74 -3.00 -8.22
C LEU A 84 15.39 -1.95 -7.16
N VAL A 85 14.90 -0.77 -7.56
CA VAL A 85 14.49 0.30 -6.65
C VAL A 85 13.28 -0.17 -5.84
N THR A 86 12.25 -0.69 -6.52
CA THR A 86 11.07 -1.29 -5.88
C THR A 86 11.45 -2.43 -4.92
N ALA A 87 12.39 -3.30 -5.32
CA ALA A 87 12.87 -4.39 -4.48
C ALA A 87 13.54 -3.89 -3.19
N ASN A 88 14.41 -2.87 -3.29
CA ASN A 88 15.08 -2.29 -2.12
C ASN A 88 14.08 -1.63 -1.15
N THR A 89 13.04 -0.98 -1.68
CA THR A 89 11.94 -0.43 -0.89
C THR A 89 11.20 -1.53 -0.14
N ILE A 90 10.83 -2.62 -0.82
CA ILE A 90 10.16 -3.77 -0.18
C ILE A 90 11.04 -4.41 0.88
N LEU A 91 12.34 -4.59 0.63
CA LEU A 91 13.29 -5.11 1.62
C LEU A 91 13.36 -4.22 2.87
N SER A 92 13.27 -2.90 2.71
CA SER A 92 13.23 -1.97 3.84
C SER A 92 11.96 -2.14 4.69
N ILE A 93 10.82 -2.39 4.05
CA ILE A 93 9.53 -2.60 4.71
C ILE A 93 9.53 -3.93 5.48
N LEU A 94 9.99 -5.01 4.85
CA LEU A 94 10.05 -6.34 5.48
C LEU A 94 11.01 -6.40 6.69
N ALA A 95 11.99 -5.50 6.74
CA ALA A 95 13.02 -5.43 7.78
C ALA A 95 12.73 -4.37 8.87
N VAL A 96 11.54 -3.78 8.89
CA VAL A 96 11.13 -2.80 9.91
C VAL A 96 11.02 -3.47 11.30
N ASP A 97 11.21 -2.68 12.37
CA ASP A 97 11.03 -3.18 13.73
C ASP A 97 9.56 -3.05 14.13
N TYR A 98 8.79 -4.07 13.79
CA TYR A 98 7.38 -4.22 14.15
C TYR A 98 7.07 -5.73 14.30
N PRO A 99 6.06 -6.12 15.11
CA PRO A 99 5.69 -7.52 15.23
C PRO A 99 5.36 -8.14 13.86
N VAL A 100 6.03 -9.25 13.53
CA VAL A 100 6.04 -9.83 12.18
C VAL A 100 4.63 -10.24 11.74
N GLU A 101 3.83 -10.76 12.67
CA GLU A 101 2.44 -11.16 12.44
C GLU A 101 1.45 -10.00 12.28
N LYS A 102 1.87 -8.78 12.60
CA LYS A 102 1.06 -7.56 12.48
C LYS A 102 1.39 -6.75 11.23
N LEU A 103 2.44 -7.12 10.51
CA LEU A 103 2.89 -6.41 9.32
C LEU A 103 2.56 -7.21 8.06
N ALA A 104 1.95 -6.53 7.09
CA ALA A 104 1.71 -7.08 5.76
C ALA A 104 2.13 -6.06 4.70
N CYS A 105 2.88 -6.50 3.70
CA CYS A 105 3.34 -5.68 2.58
C CYS A 105 2.59 -6.08 1.30
N TYR A 106 2.08 -5.08 0.59
CA TYR A 106 1.37 -5.25 -0.68
C TYR A 106 2.06 -4.43 -1.76
N LEU A 107 2.47 -5.09 -2.85
CA LEU A 107 2.91 -4.43 -4.06
C LEU A 107 1.77 -4.43 -5.09
N SER A 108 1.29 -3.26 -5.47
CA SER A 108 0.41 -3.09 -6.63
C SER A 108 1.23 -2.78 -7.87
N ASP A 109 1.23 -3.69 -8.84
CA ASP A 109 1.79 -3.47 -10.18
C ASP A 109 0.67 -3.05 -11.15
N ASP A 110 0.67 -1.76 -11.50
CA ASP A 110 -0.26 -1.22 -12.50
C ASP A 110 0.13 -1.59 -13.93
N GLY A 111 1.39 -1.95 -14.19
CA GLY A 111 1.87 -2.38 -15.50
C GLY A 111 1.60 -3.86 -15.80
N GLY A 112 1.33 -4.66 -14.75
CA GLY A 112 1.04 -6.09 -14.87
C GLY A 112 2.15 -6.88 -15.56
N ALA A 113 3.41 -6.46 -15.37
CA ALA A 113 4.55 -6.98 -16.11
C ALA A 113 5.19 -8.19 -15.41
N LEU A 114 5.51 -9.25 -16.18
CA LEU A 114 6.19 -10.44 -15.63
C LEU A 114 7.53 -10.09 -14.96
N LEU A 115 8.23 -9.06 -15.44
CA LEU A 115 9.49 -8.58 -14.88
C LEU A 115 9.35 -8.15 -13.41
N THR A 116 8.31 -7.38 -13.08
CA THR A 116 8.03 -6.94 -11.70
C THR A 116 7.75 -8.14 -10.81
N PHE A 117 6.96 -9.11 -11.32
CA PHE A 117 6.60 -10.33 -10.61
C PHE A 117 7.83 -11.20 -10.29
N GLU A 118 8.68 -11.50 -11.28
CA GLU A 118 9.90 -12.29 -11.06
C GLU A 118 10.92 -11.54 -10.19
N ALA A 119 11.03 -10.22 -10.34
CA ALA A 119 11.87 -9.39 -9.48
C ALA A 119 11.41 -9.47 -8.02
N LEU A 120 10.10 -9.46 -7.77
CA LEU A 120 9.54 -9.63 -6.44
C LEU A 120 9.80 -11.03 -5.87
N ALA A 121 9.77 -12.06 -6.70
CA ALA A 121 10.12 -13.44 -6.29
C ALA A 121 11.59 -13.54 -5.83
N GLN A 122 12.50 -12.94 -6.59
CA GLN A 122 13.91 -12.84 -6.20
C GLN A 122 14.09 -12.03 -4.92
N THR A 123 13.31 -10.96 -4.76
CA THR A 123 13.31 -10.11 -3.56
C THR A 123 12.85 -10.88 -2.32
N ALA A 124 11.77 -11.66 -2.43
CA ALA A 124 11.26 -12.52 -1.37
C ALA A 124 12.30 -13.57 -0.93
N SER A 125 13.03 -14.14 -1.89
CA SER A 125 14.15 -15.04 -1.60
C SER A 125 15.26 -14.33 -0.82
N PHE A 126 15.74 -13.17 -1.29
CA PHE A 126 16.80 -12.42 -0.63
C PHE A 126 16.38 -11.87 0.76
N ALA A 127 15.09 -11.57 0.96
CA ALA A 127 14.56 -11.12 2.24
C ALA A 127 14.84 -12.13 3.38
N SER A 128 14.86 -13.43 3.09
CA SER A 128 15.19 -14.48 4.07
C SER A 128 16.60 -14.35 4.65
N THR A 129 17.52 -13.74 3.91
CA THR A 129 18.90 -13.45 4.38
C THR A 129 18.99 -12.04 4.96
N TRP A 130 18.39 -11.05 4.29
CA TRP A 130 18.48 -9.64 4.67
C TRP A 130 17.78 -9.31 5.99
N VAL A 131 16.57 -9.84 6.21
CA VAL A 131 15.76 -9.51 7.37
C VAL A 131 16.38 -10.02 8.68
N PRO A 132 16.83 -11.28 8.80
CA PRO A 132 17.54 -11.74 9.99
C PRO A 132 18.85 -10.98 10.25
N PHE A 133 19.63 -10.68 9.20
CA PHE A 133 20.84 -9.85 9.33
C PHE A 133 20.51 -8.47 9.92
N CYS A 134 19.46 -7.84 9.40
CA CYS A 134 18.94 -6.56 9.86
C CYS A 134 18.55 -6.58 11.34
N ARG A 135 17.80 -7.61 11.76
CA ARG A 135 17.34 -7.77 13.16
C ARG A 135 18.51 -8.08 14.09
N LYS A 136 19.42 -8.97 13.70
CA LYS A 136 20.59 -9.36 14.47
C LYS A 136 21.48 -8.16 14.77
N HIS A 137 21.81 -7.37 13.76
CA HIS A 137 22.84 -6.35 13.90
C HIS A 137 22.30 -4.94 14.06
N ASN A 138 20.98 -4.75 14.20
CA ASN A 138 20.32 -3.43 14.26
C ASN A 138 20.85 -2.49 13.16
N ILE A 139 20.66 -2.93 11.91
CA ILE A 139 21.18 -2.26 10.72
C ILE A 139 20.27 -1.11 10.33
N GLU A 140 20.87 0.05 10.06
CA GLU A 140 20.17 1.22 9.55
C GLU A 140 21.01 1.90 8.46
N PRO A 141 20.40 2.37 7.36
CA PRO A 141 18.98 2.19 6.99
C PRO A 141 18.64 0.75 6.60
N ARG A 142 17.35 0.43 6.52
CA ARG A 142 16.86 -0.92 6.16
C ARG A 142 16.89 -1.21 4.66
N ASN A 143 17.13 -0.19 3.84
CA ASN A 143 17.37 -0.34 2.41
C ASN A 143 18.83 -0.78 2.16
N PRO A 144 19.07 -1.93 1.51
CA PRO A 144 20.42 -2.46 1.34
C PRO A 144 21.29 -1.65 0.36
N GLU A 145 20.72 -1.06 -0.71
CA GLU A 145 21.48 -0.19 -1.62
C GLU A 145 22.00 1.03 -0.87
N ALA A 146 21.12 1.68 -0.12
CA ALA A 146 21.47 2.83 0.71
C ALA A 146 22.50 2.44 1.79
N TYR A 147 22.28 1.32 2.51
CA TYR A 147 23.18 0.85 3.56
C TYR A 147 24.59 0.53 3.04
N PHE A 148 24.70 -0.22 1.93
CA PHE A 148 26.01 -0.58 1.37
C PHE A 148 26.66 0.57 0.59
N GLY A 149 25.88 1.55 0.10
CA GLY A 149 26.36 2.75 -0.57
C GLY A 149 26.91 3.84 0.37
N GLN A 150 26.62 3.75 1.68
CA GLN A 150 27.13 4.72 2.65
C GLN A 150 28.65 4.70 2.77
N LYS A 151 29.27 5.89 2.67
CA LYS A 151 30.71 6.08 2.90
C LYS A 151 31.09 6.21 4.38
N ARG A 152 30.13 6.06 5.30
CA ARG A 152 30.34 6.20 6.76
C ARG A 152 31.04 4.96 7.33
N ASN A 153 31.72 5.13 8.46
CA ASN A 153 32.26 4.00 9.22
C ASN A 153 31.13 3.06 9.69
N PHE A 154 31.07 1.87 9.10
CA PHE A 154 30.06 0.84 9.36
C PHE A 154 30.30 0.05 10.66
N LEU A 155 31.47 0.18 11.29
CA LEU A 155 31.79 -0.46 12.57
C LEU A 155 31.31 0.35 13.79
N LYS A 156 30.85 1.59 13.58
CA LYS A 156 30.41 2.45 14.67
C LYS A 156 29.24 1.81 15.43
N ASN A 157 29.39 1.69 16.75
CA ASN A 157 28.40 1.11 17.67
C ASN A 157 28.07 -0.38 17.40
N LYS A 158 28.96 -1.12 16.73
CA LYS A 158 28.81 -2.57 16.52
C LYS A 158 29.70 -3.33 17.48
N VAL A 159 29.07 -4.15 18.34
CA VAL A 159 29.74 -4.90 19.41
C VAL A 159 29.90 -6.39 19.11
N ARG A 160 29.14 -6.92 18.15
CA ARG A 160 29.17 -8.36 17.81
C ARG A 160 30.40 -8.71 16.97
N LEU A 161 31.11 -9.77 17.38
CA LEU A 161 32.38 -10.21 16.77
C LEU A 161 32.20 -10.80 15.36
N ASP A 162 31.06 -11.44 15.11
CA ASP A 162 30.70 -12.06 13.83
C ASP A 162 30.24 -11.05 12.77
N PHE A 163 29.93 -9.81 13.17
CA PHE A 163 29.38 -8.76 12.31
C PHE A 163 30.18 -8.55 11.01
N VAL A 164 31.52 -8.45 11.10
CA VAL A 164 32.37 -8.19 9.92
C VAL A 164 32.29 -9.34 8.91
N ARG A 165 32.28 -10.58 9.40
CA ARG A 165 32.20 -11.79 8.57
C ARG A 165 30.84 -11.88 7.89
N GLU A 166 29.76 -11.72 8.67
CA GLU A 166 28.39 -11.81 8.16
C GLU A 166 28.08 -10.65 7.20
N ARG A 167 28.47 -9.42 7.52
CA ARG A 167 28.30 -8.27 6.62
C ARG A 167 28.96 -8.49 5.27
N ARG A 168 30.17 -9.07 5.22
CA ARG A 168 30.86 -9.39 3.96
C ARG A 168 30.13 -10.46 3.15
N ARG A 169 29.55 -11.47 3.81
CA ARG A 169 28.75 -12.51 3.17
C ARG A 169 27.46 -11.93 2.60
N VAL A 170 26.71 -11.19 3.41
CA VAL A 170 25.45 -10.54 3.00
C VAL A 170 25.68 -9.53 1.87
N LYS A 171 26.79 -8.77 1.90
CA LYS A 171 27.15 -7.87 0.79
C LYS A 171 27.35 -8.64 -0.52
N ARG A 172 28.05 -9.77 -0.50
CA ARG A 172 28.22 -10.61 -1.70
C ARG A 172 26.89 -11.13 -2.21
N GLU A 173 26.05 -11.63 -1.31
CA GLU A 173 24.71 -12.11 -1.64
C GLU A 173 23.82 -11.01 -2.24
N TYR A 174 23.97 -9.78 -1.75
CA TYR A 174 23.30 -8.60 -2.29
C TYR A 174 23.81 -8.21 -3.68
N ASP A 175 25.14 -8.22 -3.88
CA ASP A 175 25.75 -7.94 -5.19
C ASP A 175 25.30 -9.00 -6.22
N GLU A 176 25.20 -10.27 -5.84
CA GLU A 176 24.64 -11.34 -6.70
C GLU A 176 23.14 -11.16 -6.95
N PHE A 177 22.37 -10.78 -5.93
CA PHE A 177 20.95 -10.44 -6.08
C PHE A 177 20.74 -9.31 -7.10
N LYS A 178 21.56 -8.25 -7.06
CA LYS A 178 21.52 -7.16 -8.05
C LYS A 178 21.76 -7.68 -9.47
N VAL A 179 22.75 -8.56 -9.65
CA VAL A 179 23.04 -9.18 -10.95
C VAL A 179 21.84 -10.00 -11.43
N ARG A 180 21.23 -10.81 -10.56
CA ARG A 180 20.02 -11.59 -10.89
C ARG A 180 18.90 -10.67 -11.37
N ILE A 181 18.55 -9.63 -10.62
CA ILE A 181 17.51 -8.66 -10.99
C ILE A 181 17.83 -8.00 -12.34
N ASN A 182 19.04 -7.50 -12.54
CA ASN A 182 19.45 -6.83 -13.77
C ASN A 182 19.46 -7.76 -15.00
N SER A 183 19.63 -9.07 -14.78
CA SER A 183 19.60 -10.07 -15.85
C SER A 183 18.18 -10.54 -16.22
N LEU A 184 17.18 -10.28 -15.38
CA LEU A 184 15.81 -10.74 -15.59
C LEU A 184 15.19 -10.28 -16.92
N PRO A 185 15.31 -9.01 -17.37
CA PRO A 185 14.71 -8.59 -18.63
C PRO A 185 15.18 -9.44 -19.82
N GLU A 186 16.49 -9.69 -19.88
CA GLU A 186 17.10 -10.52 -20.91
C GLU A 186 16.73 -12.00 -20.78
N ALA A 187 16.67 -12.52 -19.55
CA ALA A 187 16.29 -13.90 -19.28
C ALA A 187 14.84 -14.18 -19.69
N ILE A 188 13.90 -13.29 -19.33
CA ILE A 188 12.48 -13.39 -19.70
C ILE A 188 12.31 -13.33 -21.22
N ARG A 189 13.02 -12.41 -21.89
CA ARG A 189 13.00 -12.27 -23.35
C ARG A 189 13.45 -13.55 -24.04
N ARG A 190 14.66 -14.04 -23.73
CA ARG A 190 15.22 -15.26 -24.35
C ARG A 190 14.34 -16.49 -24.11
N ARG A 191 13.82 -16.63 -22.89
CA ARG A 191 12.90 -17.72 -22.53
C ARG A 191 11.62 -17.65 -23.35
N SER A 192 11.01 -16.46 -23.44
CA SER A 192 9.78 -16.26 -24.21
C SER A 192 10.01 -16.50 -25.70
N ASP A 193 11.13 -16.03 -26.25
CA ASP A 193 11.50 -16.28 -27.66
C ASP A 193 11.66 -17.78 -27.93
N ALA A 194 12.34 -18.52 -27.05
CA ALA A 194 12.52 -19.97 -27.19
C ALA A 194 11.19 -20.74 -27.18
N TYR A 195 10.28 -20.41 -26.25
CA TYR A 195 8.96 -21.04 -26.19
C TYR A 195 8.07 -20.65 -27.39
N ASN A 196 8.10 -19.38 -27.80
CA ASN A 196 7.35 -18.91 -28.98
C ASN A 196 7.83 -19.61 -30.25
N VAL A 197 9.14 -19.78 -30.45
CA VAL A 197 9.70 -20.56 -31.58
C VAL A 197 9.22 -22.01 -31.54
N HIS A 198 9.17 -22.62 -30.35
CA HIS A 198 8.68 -23.99 -30.20
C HIS A 198 7.18 -24.11 -30.56
N GLU A 199 6.34 -23.18 -30.11
CA GLU A 199 4.92 -23.15 -30.46
C GLU A 199 4.69 -22.84 -31.95
N GLU A 200 5.47 -21.93 -32.56
CA GLU A 200 5.43 -21.67 -34.00
C GLU A 200 5.77 -22.93 -34.82
N LEU A 201 6.83 -23.66 -34.44
CA LEU A 201 7.20 -24.92 -35.09
C LEU A 201 6.11 -25.98 -34.93
N ARG A 202 5.50 -26.07 -33.75
CA ARG A 202 4.40 -27.00 -33.47
C ARG A 202 3.15 -26.68 -34.29
N ALA A 203 2.82 -25.40 -34.43
CA ALA A 203 1.71 -24.92 -35.26
C ALA A 203 1.96 -25.22 -36.74
N LYS A 204 3.17 -24.93 -37.26
CA LYS A 204 3.56 -25.27 -38.64
C LYS A 204 3.51 -26.76 -38.92
N LYS A 205 3.97 -27.60 -37.98
CA LYS A 205 3.90 -29.06 -38.12
C LYS A 205 2.45 -29.55 -38.21
N LYS A 206 1.58 -29.09 -37.32
CA LYS A 206 0.13 -29.39 -37.38
C LYS A 206 -0.50 -28.91 -38.68
N GLN A 207 -0.12 -27.72 -39.15
CA GLN A 207 -0.60 -27.20 -40.43
C GLN A 207 -0.15 -28.07 -41.60
N MET A 208 1.10 -28.51 -41.64
CA MET A 208 1.62 -29.42 -42.67
C MET A 208 0.89 -30.78 -42.65
N GLU A 209 0.61 -31.32 -41.46
CA GLU A 209 -0.20 -32.54 -41.29
C GLU A 209 -1.64 -32.35 -41.82
N MET A 210 -2.27 -31.19 -41.56
CA MET A 210 -3.60 -30.85 -42.06
C MET A 210 -3.63 -30.58 -43.57
N MET A 211 -2.57 -30.00 -44.14
CA MET A 211 -2.45 -29.69 -45.57
C MET A 211 -2.35 -30.96 -46.44
N MET A 212 -1.86 -32.08 -45.88
CA MET A 212 -1.95 -33.40 -46.51
C MET A 212 -3.38 -33.97 -46.55
N GLY A 213 -4.35 -33.34 -45.89
CA GLY A 213 -5.77 -33.73 -45.84
C GLY A 213 -6.75 -32.83 -46.62
N GLY A 214 -6.27 -31.75 -47.28
CA GLY A 214 -7.04 -30.94 -48.23
C GLY A 214 -7.84 -29.76 -47.66
N ASN A 215 -7.19 -28.61 -47.45
CA ASN A 215 -7.51 -27.30 -48.06
C ASN A 215 -6.47 -26.25 -47.58
N PRO A 216 -5.92 -25.38 -48.45
CA PRO A 216 -4.82 -24.49 -48.07
C PRO A 216 -5.24 -23.02 -48.03
N GLU A 217 -5.76 -22.51 -46.91
CA GLU A 217 -6.05 -21.07 -46.83
C GLU A 217 -6.18 -20.58 -45.38
N GLU A 218 -5.06 -20.50 -44.66
CA GLU A 218 -4.79 -19.44 -43.67
C GLU A 218 -3.35 -19.58 -43.14
N THR A 219 -2.59 -18.48 -43.11
CA THR A 219 -1.32 -18.45 -42.39
C THR A 219 -1.62 -18.30 -40.91
N VAL A 220 -1.37 -19.36 -40.12
CA VAL A 220 -1.61 -19.30 -38.66
C VAL A 220 -0.56 -18.39 -38.03
N LYS A 221 -0.93 -17.14 -37.76
CA LYS A 221 -0.10 -16.22 -36.98
C LYS A 221 -0.21 -16.60 -35.51
N VAL A 222 0.82 -17.25 -34.97
CA VAL A 222 0.90 -17.57 -33.54
C VAL A 222 1.20 -16.29 -32.76
N ALA A 223 0.38 -15.99 -31.77
CA ALA A 223 0.59 -14.84 -30.89
C ALA A 223 1.89 -15.00 -30.09
N LYS A 224 2.70 -13.94 -30.02
CA LYS A 224 3.98 -13.98 -29.29
C LYS A 224 3.72 -13.78 -27.80
N ALA A 225 3.57 -14.87 -27.07
CA ALA A 225 3.28 -14.83 -25.65
C ALA A 225 4.51 -14.49 -24.80
N THR A 226 4.27 -13.96 -23.60
CA THR A 226 5.30 -13.85 -22.55
C THR A 226 5.20 -15.06 -21.64
N TRP A 227 6.32 -15.78 -21.48
CA TRP A 227 6.33 -17.09 -20.83
C TRP A 227 6.92 -17.06 -19.43
N MET A 228 6.24 -17.70 -18.51
CA MET A 228 6.71 -17.97 -17.16
C MET A 228 7.76 -19.10 -17.16
N SER A 229 8.50 -19.22 -16.06
CA SER A 229 9.51 -20.27 -15.89
C SER A 229 8.94 -21.70 -15.90
N ASP A 230 7.67 -21.87 -15.53
CA ASP A 230 6.96 -23.15 -15.52
C ASP A 230 6.40 -23.56 -16.90
N GLY A 231 6.63 -22.74 -17.93
CA GLY A 231 6.11 -22.99 -19.27
C GLY A 231 4.63 -22.62 -19.43
N SER A 232 4.04 -21.85 -18.52
CA SER A 232 2.71 -21.26 -18.71
C SER A 232 2.80 -19.85 -19.31
N HIS A 233 1.71 -19.40 -19.96
CA HIS A 233 1.59 -18.01 -20.40
C HIS A 233 1.38 -17.10 -19.19
N TRP A 234 2.07 -15.97 -19.17
CA TRP A 234 1.82 -14.91 -18.20
C TRP A 234 0.40 -14.34 -18.39
N PRO A 235 -0.45 -14.27 -17.36
CA PRO A 235 -1.81 -13.74 -17.50
C PRO A 235 -1.90 -12.20 -17.53
N GLY A 236 -0.79 -11.50 -17.30
CA GLY A 236 -0.72 -10.04 -17.33
C GLY A 236 -0.26 -9.54 -18.70
N THR A 237 0.43 -8.41 -18.71
CA THR A 237 0.87 -7.78 -19.96
C THR A 237 2.02 -8.54 -20.63
N TRP A 238 1.87 -8.80 -21.93
CA TRP A 238 2.90 -9.37 -22.78
C TRP A 238 3.72 -8.29 -23.47
N SER A 239 5.00 -8.58 -23.76
CA SER A 239 5.86 -7.66 -24.53
C SER A 239 5.34 -7.36 -25.94
N SER A 240 4.53 -8.25 -26.51
CA SER A 240 3.88 -8.10 -27.82
C SER A 240 2.61 -7.23 -27.79
N GLY A 241 1.97 -7.08 -26.62
CA GLY A 241 0.74 -6.29 -26.47
C GLY A 241 -0.47 -6.86 -27.21
N GLU A 242 -0.64 -8.18 -27.23
CA GLU A 242 -1.79 -8.86 -27.84
C GLU A 242 -3.11 -8.57 -27.07
N THR A 243 -4.24 -8.87 -27.69
CA THR A 243 -5.58 -8.78 -27.06
C THR A 243 -5.64 -9.61 -25.77
N ASP A 244 -6.35 -9.13 -24.75
CA ASP A 244 -6.39 -9.70 -23.39
C ASP A 244 -5.04 -9.72 -22.63
N ASN A 245 -3.95 -9.22 -23.23
CA ASN A 245 -2.61 -9.23 -22.61
C ASN A 245 -1.82 -7.92 -22.90
N SER A 246 -2.51 -6.79 -22.98
CA SER A 246 -1.91 -5.45 -23.12
C SER A 246 -1.89 -4.69 -21.80
N ARG A 247 -1.19 -3.55 -21.72
CA ARG A 247 -1.15 -2.70 -20.49
C ARG A 247 -2.52 -2.18 -20.04
N GLY A 248 -3.51 -2.13 -20.94
CA GLY A 248 -4.88 -1.68 -20.66
C GLY A 248 -5.92 -2.80 -20.73
N ASP A 249 -5.49 -4.03 -21.00
CA ASP A 249 -6.36 -5.18 -21.18
C ASP A 249 -5.64 -6.44 -20.69
N HIS A 250 -5.85 -6.79 -19.43
CA HIS A 250 -5.29 -8.01 -18.84
C HIS A 250 -6.08 -8.43 -17.61
N ALA A 251 -6.00 -9.72 -17.27
CA ALA A 251 -6.67 -10.26 -16.09
C ALA A 251 -6.02 -9.74 -14.79
N GLY A 252 -6.82 -9.69 -13.71
CA GLY A 252 -6.32 -9.43 -12.37
C GLY A 252 -5.53 -10.62 -11.81
N ILE A 253 -4.42 -10.34 -11.15
CA ILE A 253 -3.48 -11.31 -10.57
C ILE A 253 -3.29 -11.00 -9.08
N ILE A 254 -3.43 -11.99 -8.21
CA ILE A 254 -3.01 -11.90 -6.81
C ILE A 254 -2.12 -13.10 -6.50
N GLN A 255 -0.95 -12.82 -5.92
CA GLN A 255 -0.03 -13.86 -5.46
C GLN A 255 0.54 -13.50 -4.08
N ALA A 256 0.39 -14.40 -3.11
CA ALA A 256 1.18 -14.33 -1.88
C ALA A 256 2.59 -14.85 -2.17
N MET A 257 3.58 -13.94 -2.15
CA MET A 257 4.99 -14.25 -2.34
C MET A 257 5.61 -14.79 -1.06
N LEU A 258 5.20 -14.23 0.08
CA LEU A 258 5.51 -14.72 1.42
C LEU A 258 4.19 -14.94 2.15
N ALA A 259 3.98 -16.15 2.65
CA ALA A 259 2.78 -16.51 3.39
C ALA A 259 2.68 -15.74 4.71
N PRO A 260 1.47 -15.56 5.28
CA PRO A 260 1.32 -15.03 6.62
C PRO A 260 2.18 -15.82 7.62
N PRO A 261 2.98 -15.14 8.45
CA PRO A 261 3.81 -15.81 9.44
C PRO A 261 2.93 -16.51 10.50
N ASN A 262 3.47 -17.57 11.08
CA ASN A 262 2.87 -18.21 12.27
C ASN A 262 2.89 -17.24 13.45
N ALA A 263 2.07 -17.49 14.48
CA ALA A 263 2.02 -16.62 15.66
C ALA A 263 3.27 -16.70 16.55
N GLU A 264 3.89 -17.88 16.66
CA GLU A 264 5.09 -18.07 17.48
C GLU A 264 6.36 -17.70 16.71
N PRO A 265 7.35 -17.06 17.37
CA PRO A 265 8.69 -16.85 16.82
C PRO A 265 9.32 -18.16 16.33
N VAL A 266 10.01 -18.08 15.21
CA VAL A 266 10.82 -19.19 14.69
C VAL A 266 12.26 -18.73 14.69
N TYR A 267 13.12 -19.47 15.38
CA TYR A 267 14.55 -19.23 15.39
C TYR A 267 15.23 -20.14 14.38
N GLY A 268 16.29 -19.65 13.75
CA GLY A 268 17.03 -20.42 12.76
C GLY A 268 18.16 -21.25 13.38
N SER A 269 19.11 -21.65 12.54
CA SER A 269 20.27 -22.47 12.89
C SER A 269 21.55 -21.64 12.97
N GLU A 270 22.59 -22.28 13.52
CA GLU A 270 23.96 -21.72 13.50
C GLU A 270 24.43 -21.50 12.05
N ALA A 271 25.40 -20.59 11.89
CA ALA A 271 26.02 -20.37 10.59
C ALA A 271 26.82 -21.60 10.14
N ASP A 272 26.39 -22.23 9.06
CA ASP A 272 27.06 -23.36 8.41
C ASP A 272 27.40 -23.04 6.93
N SER A 273 27.55 -24.05 6.09
CA SER A 273 27.80 -23.88 4.65
C SER A 273 26.59 -23.37 3.87
N GLU A 274 25.36 -23.64 4.34
CA GLU A 274 24.11 -23.22 3.71
C GLU A 274 23.53 -21.94 4.38
N ASN A 275 23.77 -21.77 5.68
CA ASN A 275 23.33 -20.65 6.49
C ASN A 275 24.41 -19.56 6.55
N LEU A 276 24.18 -18.47 5.80
CA LEU A 276 25.12 -17.34 5.70
C LEU A 276 25.39 -16.64 7.05
N ILE A 277 24.40 -16.66 7.95
CA ILE A 277 24.30 -15.91 9.21
C ILE A 277 23.88 -16.88 10.31
N ASP A 278 24.42 -16.69 11.52
CA ASP A 278 23.92 -17.40 12.70
C ASP A 278 22.62 -16.75 13.17
N THR A 279 21.53 -17.51 13.10
CA THR A 279 20.15 -17.04 13.33
C THR A 279 19.49 -17.69 14.54
N THR A 280 20.28 -18.33 15.41
CA THR A 280 19.82 -19.00 16.63
C THR A 280 19.10 -18.07 17.62
N GLU A 281 19.52 -16.79 17.69
CA GLU A 281 18.95 -15.79 18.60
C GLU A 281 17.92 -14.85 17.94
N VAL A 282 17.60 -15.06 16.66
CA VAL A 282 16.83 -14.10 15.87
C VAL A 282 15.60 -14.75 15.26
N ASP A 283 14.46 -14.07 15.36
CA ASP A 283 13.25 -14.49 14.67
C ASP A 283 13.47 -14.38 13.15
N ILE A 284 13.39 -15.52 12.45
CA ILE A 284 13.59 -15.62 10.99
C ILE A 284 12.29 -15.46 10.20
N ARG A 285 11.14 -15.34 10.87
CA ARG A 285 9.85 -15.15 10.18
C ARG A 285 9.84 -13.87 9.36
N LEU A 286 9.23 -13.94 8.18
CA LEU A 286 9.04 -12.78 7.32
C LEU A 286 7.59 -12.28 7.38
N PRO A 287 7.36 -10.97 7.29
CA PRO A 287 6.02 -10.42 7.11
C PRO A 287 5.37 -10.95 5.83
N MET A 288 4.04 -10.96 5.79
CA MET A 288 3.32 -11.34 4.57
C MET A 288 3.68 -10.38 3.43
N LEU A 289 3.93 -10.92 2.24
CA LEU A 289 4.20 -10.14 1.03
C LEU A 289 3.26 -10.60 -0.08
N VAL A 290 2.48 -9.66 -0.62
CA VAL A 290 1.46 -9.93 -1.64
C VAL A 290 1.72 -9.09 -2.87
N TYR A 291 1.82 -9.76 -4.02
CA TYR A 291 1.76 -9.14 -5.34
C TYR A 291 0.31 -9.00 -5.78
N VAL A 292 -0.07 -7.82 -6.25
CA VAL A 292 -1.40 -7.53 -6.79
C VAL A 292 -1.22 -6.80 -8.12
N SER A 293 -1.85 -7.31 -9.17
CA SER A 293 -2.11 -6.55 -10.39
C SER A 293 -3.61 -6.58 -10.63
N ARG A 294 -4.22 -5.41 -10.74
CA ARG A 294 -5.68 -5.31 -10.90
C ARG A 294 -6.10 -5.64 -12.33
N GLU A 295 -7.31 -6.13 -12.50
CA GLU A 295 -7.89 -6.31 -13.84
C GLU A 295 -8.00 -4.96 -14.55
N LYS A 296 -7.66 -4.95 -15.84
CA LYS A 296 -7.80 -3.81 -16.73
C LYS A 296 -8.52 -4.26 -17.99
N ARG A 297 -9.44 -3.43 -18.49
CA ARG A 297 -10.22 -3.72 -19.71
C ARG A 297 -10.38 -2.47 -20.56
N PRO A 298 -10.37 -2.59 -21.90
CA PRO A 298 -10.62 -1.47 -22.79
C PRO A 298 -11.97 -0.80 -22.50
N GLY A 299 -12.02 0.52 -22.57
CA GLY A 299 -13.25 1.30 -22.35
C GLY A 299 -13.56 1.65 -20.89
N TYR A 300 -12.79 1.16 -19.93
CA TYR A 300 -12.91 1.55 -18.52
C TYR A 300 -11.84 2.56 -18.12
N ASP A 301 -12.16 3.52 -17.25
CA ASP A 301 -11.14 4.37 -16.62
C ASP A 301 -10.57 3.66 -15.39
N HIS A 302 -9.26 3.73 -15.25
CA HIS A 302 -8.49 3.01 -14.27
C HIS A 302 -7.95 3.95 -13.18
N ASN A 303 -8.12 5.27 -13.27
CA ASN A 303 -7.74 6.21 -12.18
C ASN A 303 -6.28 6.12 -11.70
N LYS A 304 -5.36 5.63 -12.55
CA LYS A 304 -3.91 5.52 -12.28
C LYS A 304 -3.61 5.01 -10.85
N LYS A 305 -2.78 5.73 -10.08
CA LYS A 305 -2.39 5.42 -8.69
C LYS A 305 -3.58 5.34 -7.73
N ALA A 306 -4.60 6.18 -7.89
CA ALA A 306 -5.78 6.15 -7.02
C ALA A 306 -6.56 4.84 -7.18
N GLY A 307 -6.74 4.37 -8.41
CA GLY A 307 -7.37 3.08 -8.70
C GLY A 307 -6.59 1.89 -8.13
N ALA A 308 -5.26 1.94 -8.25
CA ALA A 308 -4.35 0.92 -7.68
C ALA A 308 -4.46 0.88 -6.14
N MET A 309 -4.38 2.03 -5.47
CA MET A 309 -4.49 2.13 -4.02
C MET A 309 -5.86 1.66 -3.51
N ASN A 310 -6.95 2.03 -4.20
CA ASN A 310 -8.29 1.58 -3.83
C ASN A 310 -8.47 0.07 -4.01
N ALA A 311 -7.83 -0.54 -5.02
CA ALA A 311 -7.81 -1.99 -5.17
C ALA A 311 -7.08 -2.66 -3.98
N LEU A 312 -5.92 -2.13 -3.57
CA LEU A 312 -5.20 -2.62 -2.39
C LEU A 312 -6.01 -2.49 -1.10
N VAL A 313 -6.75 -1.39 -0.90
CA VAL A 313 -7.65 -1.24 0.26
C VAL A 313 -8.67 -2.38 0.33
N ARG A 314 -9.24 -2.80 -0.81
CA ARG A 314 -10.19 -3.91 -0.87
C ARG A 314 -9.52 -5.28 -0.70
N THR A 315 -8.40 -5.52 -1.37
CA THR A 315 -7.67 -6.79 -1.28
C THR A 315 -7.15 -7.05 0.14
N SER A 316 -6.55 -6.03 0.76
CA SER A 316 -6.04 -6.13 2.14
C SER A 316 -7.13 -6.38 3.17
N ALA A 317 -8.34 -5.84 2.98
CA ALA A 317 -9.48 -6.08 3.88
C ALA A 317 -9.86 -7.56 3.98
N ILE A 318 -9.63 -8.33 2.91
CA ILE A 318 -9.91 -9.77 2.85
C ILE A 318 -8.72 -10.59 3.42
N MET A 319 -7.49 -10.14 3.19
CA MET A 319 -6.29 -10.93 3.48
C MET A 319 -5.74 -10.73 4.89
N SER A 320 -5.42 -9.49 5.28
CA SER A 320 -4.82 -9.14 6.58
C SER A 320 -5.77 -8.36 7.48
N ASN A 321 -6.65 -7.56 6.89
CA ASN A 321 -7.58 -6.66 7.54
C ASN A 321 -6.91 -5.73 8.58
N GLY A 322 -5.74 -5.17 8.26
CA GLY A 322 -5.01 -4.28 9.16
C GLY A 322 -5.77 -2.97 9.41
N PRO A 323 -6.02 -2.54 10.66
CA PRO A 323 -6.76 -1.30 10.95
C PRO A 323 -6.05 -0.02 10.50
N PHE A 324 -4.74 -0.09 10.25
CA PHE A 324 -3.93 1.00 9.74
C PHE A 324 -3.27 0.62 8.41
N ILE A 325 -3.13 1.61 7.53
CA ILE A 325 -2.56 1.44 6.19
C ILE A 325 -1.48 2.50 5.99
N LEU A 326 -0.24 2.08 5.77
CA LEU A 326 0.84 2.95 5.33
C LEU A 326 0.92 2.92 3.81
N ASN A 327 0.92 4.07 3.14
CA ASN A 327 1.25 4.14 1.73
C ASN A 327 2.68 4.62 1.48
N LEU A 328 3.37 3.97 0.55
CA LEU A 328 4.72 4.31 0.11
C LEU A 328 4.82 4.26 -1.42
N ASP A 329 5.72 5.07 -1.95
CA ASP A 329 6.07 5.07 -3.37
C ASP A 329 7.25 4.12 -3.57
N CYS A 330 7.44 3.63 -4.78
CA CYS A 330 8.46 2.61 -5.07
C CYS A 330 9.90 3.11 -4.82
N ASP A 331 10.12 4.42 -4.84
CA ASP A 331 11.38 5.12 -4.57
C ASP A 331 11.53 5.62 -3.12
N HIS A 332 10.50 5.44 -2.28
CA HIS A 332 10.52 5.83 -0.87
C HIS A 332 10.61 4.61 0.03
N TYR A 333 11.68 4.54 0.82
CA TYR A 333 11.97 3.41 1.70
C TYR A 333 11.98 3.81 3.17
N ILE A 334 11.85 2.82 4.07
CA ILE A 334 11.89 3.06 5.52
C ILE A 334 13.34 3.24 5.96
N TYR A 335 13.69 4.47 6.33
CA TYR A 335 15.03 4.81 6.82
C TYR A 335 15.24 4.32 8.27
N ASN A 336 14.39 4.78 9.20
CA ASN A 336 14.37 4.38 10.60
C ASN A 336 13.41 3.20 10.81
N SER A 337 13.91 2.08 11.34
CA SER A 337 13.09 0.90 11.62
C SER A 337 11.96 1.13 12.63
N MET A 338 12.05 2.15 13.47
CA MET A 338 11.06 2.45 14.50
C MET A 338 9.90 3.33 13.99
N ALA A 339 9.94 3.79 12.73
CA ALA A 339 8.98 4.76 12.19
C ALA A 339 7.51 4.29 12.31
N LEU A 340 7.24 2.99 12.14
CA LEU A 340 5.88 2.46 12.33
C LEU A 340 5.42 2.57 13.79
N ARG A 341 6.31 2.31 14.75
CA ARG A 341 6.03 2.45 16.18
C ARG A 341 5.80 3.91 16.56
N GLU A 342 6.61 4.83 16.01
CA GLU A 342 6.42 6.28 16.17
C GLU A 342 5.04 6.72 15.66
N GLY A 343 4.63 6.22 14.49
CA GLY A 343 3.28 6.47 13.98
C GLY A 343 2.18 5.91 14.89
N MET A 344 2.38 4.73 15.47
CA MET A 344 1.44 4.14 16.42
C MET A 344 1.36 4.93 17.73
N CYS A 345 2.43 5.59 18.20
CA CYS A 345 2.36 6.48 19.35
C CYS A 345 1.24 7.50 19.16
N PHE A 346 1.16 8.18 18.00
CA PHE A 346 0.09 9.14 17.75
C PHE A 346 -1.29 8.49 17.62
N MET A 347 -1.39 7.36 16.93
CA MET A 347 -2.67 6.68 16.67
C MET A 347 -3.30 6.08 17.94
N LEU A 348 -2.47 5.68 18.91
CA LEU A 348 -2.88 5.01 20.15
C LEU A 348 -2.87 5.93 21.38
N ASP A 349 -2.36 7.15 21.26
CA ASP A 349 -2.38 8.13 22.35
C ASP A 349 -3.80 8.65 22.64
N ARG A 350 -3.94 9.38 23.75
CA ARG A 350 -5.19 9.99 24.19
C ARG A 350 -5.71 11.00 23.15
N GLY A 351 -6.80 10.63 22.47
CA GLY A 351 -7.38 11.41 21.39
C GLY A 351 -6.93 10.97 19.99
N GLY A 352 -6.06 9.95 19.89
CA GLY A 352 -5.66 9.30 18.65
C GLY A 352 -6.81 8.65 17.90
N ASP A 353 -7.92 8.33 18.59
CA ASP A 353 -9.18 7.86 18.00
C ASP A 353 -9.81 8.86 17.01
N ARG A 354 -9.43 10.15 17.11
CA ARG A 354 -9.85 11.21 16.18
C ARG A 354 -8.88 11.45 15.04
N ILE A 355 -7.72 10.82 15.06
CA ILE A 355 -6.71 10.96 14.01
C ILE A 355 -7.10 10.07 12.82
N CYS A 356 -7.21 10.70 11.65
CA CYS A 356 -7.47 10.01 10.39
C CYS A 356 -6.18 9.50 9.75
N TYR A 357 -5.09 10.26 9.82
CA TYR A 357 -3.78 9.85 9.35
C TYR A 357 -2.62 10.56 10.07
N VAL A 358 -1.42 9.96 9.97
CA VAL A 358 -0.14 10.55 10.40
C VAL A 358 0.76 10.67 9.18
N GLN A 359 1.10 11.89 8.78
CA GLN A 359 1.95 12.20 7.65
C GLN A 359 3.41 12.35 8.11
N PHE A 360 4.32 11.56 7.52
CA PHE A 360 5.75 11.71 7.73
C PHE A 360 6.34 12.74 6.76
N PRO A 361 7.36 13.51 7.17
CA PRO A 361 8.09 14.38 6.25
C PRO A 361 8.92 13.54 5.26
N GLN A 362 8.85 13.88 3.97
CA GLN A 362 9.65 13.21 2.95
C GLN A 362 11.03 13.84 2.88
N ARG A 363 12.07 13.01 2.88
CA ARG A 363 13.47 13.45 2.75
C ARG A 363 14.12 12.72 1.59
N PHE A 364 14.81 13.46 0.75
CA PHE A 364 15.45 12.93 -0.46
C PHE A 364 16.95 12.79 -0.25
N GLU A 365 17.52 11.73 -0.82
CA GLU A 365 18.96 11.49 -0.82
C GLU A 365 19.59 11.92 -2.16
N GLY A 366 20.91 12.08 -2.20
CA GLY A 366 21.63 12.43 -3.43
C GLY A 366 21.47 13.88 -3.88
N ILE A 367 21.09 14.78 -2.97
CA ILE A 367 20.95 16.20 -3.26
C ILE A 367 22.34 16.84 -3.40
N ASP A 368 22.49 17.72 -4.38
CA ASP A 368 23.71 18.52 -4.57
C ASP A 368 24.05 19.30 -3.28
N PRO A 369 25.33 19.35 -2.85
CA PRO A 369 25.71 20.09 -1.65
C PRO A 369 25.32 21.58 -1.67
N ASN A 370 25.19 22.20 -2.85
CA ASN A 370 24.75 23.60 -2.96
C ASN A 370 23.23 23.73 -3.04
N ASP A 371 22.50 22.62 -3.13
CA ASP A 371 21.04 22.53 -3.28
C ASP A 371 20.42 23.62 -4.16
N ARG A 372 21.01 23.84 -5.34
CA ARG A 372 20.59 24.92 -6.24
C ARG A 372 19.13 24.82 -6.68
N TYR A 373 18.58 23.60 -6.69
CA TYR A 373 17.20 23.32 -7.05
C TYR A 373 16.23 23.31 -5.86
N ALA A 374 16.72 23.56 -4.64
CA ALA A 374 15.94 23.53 -3.40
C ALA A 374 15.18 22.19 -3.19
N ASN A 375 15.79 21.08 -3.60
CA ASN A 375 15.18 19.75 -3.58
C ASN A 375 15.02 19.18 -2.16
N HIS A 376 15.69 19.73 -1.15
CA HIS A 376 15.41 19.34 0.24
C HIS A 376 13.99 19.73 0.68
N ASN A 377 13.37 20.72 0.02
CA ASN A 377 12.02 21.22 0.28
C ASN A 377 11.72 21.46 1.79
N THR A 378 12.73 21.94 2.53
CA THR A 378 12.67 22.11 4.00
C THR A 378 11.63 23.15 4.40
N VAL A 379 11.43 24.21 3.62
CA VAL A 379 10.43 25.24 3.93
C VAL A 379 9.03 24.62 3.98
N PHE A 380 8.68 23.76 3.01
CA PHE A 380 7.37 23.14 2.98
C PHE A 380 7.17 22.14 4.13
N PHE A 381 8.13 21.24 4.35
CA PHE A 381 8.00 20.18 5.36
C PHE A 381 8.24 20.67 6.80
N ASP A 382 9.20 21.57 7.03
CA ASP A 382 9.62 21.97 8.37
C ASP A 382 8.94 23.25 8.88
N VAL A 383 8.46 24.10 7.96
CA VAL A 383 7.77 25.35 8.32
C VAL A 383 6.27 25.22 8.05
N SER A 384 5.87 25.02 6.79
CA SER A 384 4.45 25.09 6.41
C SER A 384 3.62 23.93 6.97
N MET A 385 4.07 22.68 6.84
CA MET A 385 3.33 21.53 7.40
C MET A 385 3.24 21.58 8.92
N ARG A 386 4.33 21.96 9.59
CA ARG A 386 4.38 22.11 11.05
C ARG A 386 3.44 23.21 11.55
N ALA A 387 3.32 24.30 10.80
CA ALA A 387 2.35 25.36 11.07
C ALA A 387 0.90 24.83 10.97
N LEU A 388 0.58 24.07 9.92
CA LEU A 388 -0.75 23.47 9.72
C LEU A 388 -1.11 22.44 10.80
N ASP A 389 -0.13 21.74 11.38
CA ASP A 389 -0.34 20.81 12.49
C ASP A 389 -0.88 21.49 13.76
N GLY A 390 -0.64 22.79 13.93
CA GLY A 390 -1.21 23.58 15.03
C GLY A 390 -2.68 23.94 14.87
N LEU A 391 -3.22 23.86 13.65
CA LEU A 391 -4.62 24.16 13.36
C LEU A 391 -5.47 22.89 13.27
N GLN A 392 -5.21 22.07 12.26
CA GLN A 392 -6.01 20.87 11.95
C GLN A 392 -5.13 19.64 11.68
N GLY A 393 -3.89 19.83 11.25
CA GLY A 393 -3.02 18.77 10.77
C GLY A 393 -2.36 19.12 9.44
N PRO A 394 -1.25 18.45 9.07
CA PRO A 394 -0.65 18.56 7.74
C PRO A 394 -1.59 18.00 6.67
N MET A 395 -1.35 18.39 5.41
CA MET A 395 -2.04 17.80 4.26
C MET A 395 -1.37 16.49 3.83
N TYR A 396 -2.15 15.57 3.27
CA TYR A 396 -1.60 14.37 2.64
C TYR A 396 -0.84 14.73 1.36
N VAL A 397 0.39 14.22 1.22
CA VAL A 397 1.31 14.56 0.12
C VAL A 397 1.70 13.37 -0.75
N GLY A 398 0.88 12.32 -0.77
CA GLY A 398 1.01 11.25 -1.76
C GLY A 398 1.84 10.04 -1.33
N THR A 399 2.67 10.16 -0.28
CA THR A 399 3.50 9.06 0.24
C THR A 399 3.91 9.27 1.70
N GLY A 400 4.29 8.20 2.39
CA GLY A 400 4.76 8.24 3.78
C GLY A 400 3.65 8.61 4.77
N CYS A 401 2.45 8.07 4.60
CA CYS A 401 1.30 8.42 5.43
C CYS A 401 0.61 7.17 6.00
N ILE A 402 0.44 7.12 7.32
CA ILE A 402 -0.31 6.05 8.00
C ILE A 402 -1.74 6.49 8.14
N PHE A 403 -2.65 5.88 7.38
CA PHE A 403 -4.08 6.09 7.45
C PHE A 403 -4.76 5.14 8.42
N ARG A 404 -5.84 5.61 9.03
CA ARG A 404 -6.84 4.77 9.67
C ARG A 404 -7.79 4.21 8.61
N ARG A 405 -7.90 2.88 8.51
CA ARG A 405 -8.74 2.20 7.51
C ARG A 405 -10.20 2.68 7.51
N THR A 406 -10.80 2.83 8.69
CA THR A 406 -12.20 3.29 8.80
C THR A 406 -12.38 4.72 8.28
N ALA A 407 -11.38 5.58 8.40
CA ALA A 407 -11.43 6.93 7.83
C ALA A 407 -11.40 6.88 6.29
N LEU A 408 -10.62 5.96 5.69
CA LEU A 408 -10.62 5.74 4.23
C LEU A 408 -11.95 5.20 3.70
N TYR A 409 -12.69 4.46 4.53
CA TYR A 409 -14.07 4.04 4.21
C TYR A 409 -15.11 5.14 4.39
N GLY A 410 -14.71 6.33 4.85
CA GLY A 410 -15.61 7.47 5.06
C GLY A 410 -16.34 7.47 6.40
N PHE A 411 -15.96 6.60 7.35
CA PHE A 411 -16.53 6.66 8.70
C PHE A 411 -15.98 7.87 9.46
N SER A 412 -16.87 8.62 10.09
CA SER A 412 -16.53 9.71 11.00
C SER A 412 -15.83 9.17 12.26
N PRO A 413 -14.94 9.96 12.89
CA PRO A 413 -14.31 9.53 14.14
C PRO A 413 -15.37 9.32 15.24
N PRO A 414 -15.12 8.43 16.23
CA PRO A 414 -16.10 8.06 17.26
C PRO A 414 -16.67 9.23 18.08
N ARG A 415 -15.97 10.38 18.07
CA ARG A 415 -16.33 11.62 18.77
C ARG A 415 -16.35 12.82 17.83
N ALA A 416 -16.87 12.64 16.61
CA ALA A 416 -16.98 13.73 15.64
C ALA A 416 -17.91 14.84 16.14
N THR A 417 -17.48 16.09 15.97
CA THR A 417 -18.27 17.28 16.25
C THR A 417 -18.34 18.15 15.01
N GLU A 418 -19.55 18.36 14.49
CA GLU A 418 -19.81 19.29 13.40
C GLU A 418 -19.99 20.71 13.96
N HIS A 419 -19.37 21.68 13.30
CA HIS A 419 -19.48 23.09 13.62
C HIS A 419 -20.39 23.79 12.60
N HIS A 420 -21.52 24.33 13.05
CA HIS A 420 -22.50 25.03 12.23
C HIS A 420 -22.55 26.54 12.55
N GLY A 421 -22.93 27.33 11.54
CA GLY A 421 -23.13 28.78 11.62
C GLY A 421 -21.93 29.62 11.14
N TRP A 422 -22.16 30.92 10.92
CA TRP A 422 -21.08 31.87 10.63
C TRP A 422 -20.10 31.90 11.81
N LEU A 423 -18.85 31.52 11.58
CA LEU A 423 -17.78 31.32 12.58
C LEU A 423 -17.89 30.06 13.47
N GLY A 424 -18.67 29.05 13.10
CA GLY A 424 -18.62 27.72 13.75
C GLY A 424 -19.09 27.69 15.22
N ARG A 425 -19.94 28.65 15.63
CA ARG A 425 -20.41 28.83 17.01
C ARG A 425 -21.27 27.69 17.54
N ARG A 426 -21.91 26.88 16.68
CA ARG A 426 -22.82 25.80 17.10
C ARG A 426 -22.14 24.44 16.93
N LYS A 427 -21.87 23.75 18.05
CA LYS A 427 -21.28 22.40 18.06
C LYS A 427 -22.40 21.35 18.10
N VAL A 428 -22.45 20.45 17.13
CA VAL A 428 -23.34 19.29 17.11
C VAL A 428 -22.48 18.03 17.17
N LYS A 429 -22.70 17.16 18.16
CA LYS A 429 -22.03 15.85 18.19
C LYS A 429 -22.65 14.97 17.11
N LEU A 430 -21.83 14.50 16.17
CA LEU A 430 -22.20 13.46 15.23
C LEU A 430 -22.16 12.13 15.99
N SER A 431 -23.31 11.64 16.44
CA SER A 431 -23.47 10.20 16.66
C SER A 431 -23.54 9.50 15.30
N LEU A 432 -23.08 8.26 15.21
CA LEU A 432 -23.30 7.39 14.04
C LEU A 432 -24.79 7.41 13.70
N ARG A 433 -25.19 8.22 12.70
CA ARG A 433 -26.58 8.37 12.31
C ARG A 433 -27.03 7.09 11.62
N LYS A 434 -28.04 6.42 12.19
CA LYS A 434 -28.91 5.51 11.44
C LYS A 434 -29.44 6.27 10.20
N PRO A 435 -29.40 5.68 8.98
CA PRO A 435 -30.05 6.29 7.82
C PRO A 435 -31.54 6.45 8.12
N LYS A 436 -32.09 7.66 7.92
CA LYS A 436 -33.54 7.86 7.99
C LYS A 436 -34.16 7.25 6.73
N ALA A 437 -34.95 6.19 6.90
CA ALA A 437 -35.86 5.72 5.86
C ALA A 437 -36.83 6.85 5.51
N THR A 438 -36.88 7.25 4.24
CA THR A 438 -37.94 8.09 3.69
C THR A 438 -39.22 7.26 3.67
N VAL A 439 -40.09 7.46 4.66
CA VAL A 439 -41.43 6.88 4.68
C VAL A 439 -42.24 7.56 3.58
N LYS A 440 -42.60 6.79 2.54
CA LYS A 440 -43.70 7.14 1.63
C LYS A 440 -44.98 7.20 2.46
N LYS A 441 -45.69 8.32 2.32
CA LYS A 441 -46.90 8.64 3.06
C LYS A 441 -48.08 7.98 2.34
N ASP A 442 -48.60 6.90 2.91
CA ASP A 442 -49.93 6.40 2.58
C ASP A 442 -50.84 6.68 3.77
N ASP A 443 -51.90 7.43 3.52
CA ASP A 443 -52.88 7.90 4.49
C ASP A 443 -53.84 6.75 4.88
N GLU A 444 -53.92 6.40 6.17
CA GLU A 444 -55.19 5.96 6.76
C GLU A 444 -55.20 6.12 8.30
N ILE A 445 -56.39 6.44 8.80
CA ILE A 445 -56.72 7.03 10.10
C ILE A 445 -56.94 5.95 11.16
N SER A 446 -56.41 6.10 12.40
CA SER A 446 -57.21 6.00 13.64
C SER A 446 -56.41 6.11 14.96
N LEU A 447 -56.92 7.03 15.81
CA LEU A 447 -57.04 7.05 17.28
C LEU A 447 -55.83 6.85 18.20
N ALA A 448 -55.54 7.93 18.93
CA ALA A 448 -54.74 7.97 20.14
C ALA A 448 -55.46 7.33 21.34
N MET A 449 -54.71 6.60 22.16
CA MET A 449 -54.94 6.51 23.60
C MET A 449 -53.60 6.58 24.34
N ASN A 450 -53.51 7.54 25.26
CA ASN A 450 -52.43 7.68 26.23
C ASN A 450 -52.50 6.55 27.28
N GLY A 451 -51.35 6.05 27.69
CA GLY A 451 -51.19 5.21 28.87
C GLY A 451 -49.72 5.05 29.22
N GLU A 452 -49.29 5.75 30.26
CA GLU A 452 -47.99 5.56 30.92
C GLU A 452 -47.91 4.15 31.52
N TYR A 453 -46.84 3.40 31.24
CA TYR A 453 -46.30 2.38 32.13
C TYR A 453 -44.79 2.27 31.90
N ASN A 454 -44.02 2.52 32.97
CA ASN A 454 -42.61 2.14 33.07
C ASN A 454 -42.46 0.62 32.95
N ASN A 455 -41.42 0.15 32.27
CA ASN A 455 -40.58 -0.98 32.70
C ASN A 455 -39.31 -1.09 31.85
N GLU A 456 -38.18 -1.18 32.55
CA GLU A 456 -36.88 -1.60 32.05
C GLU A 456 -36.96 -3.06 31.58
N VAL A 457 -36.67 -3.33 30.31
CA VAL A 457 -36.22 -4.64 29.83
C VAL A 457 -35.21 -4.38 28.72
N GLU A 458 -33.94 -4.70 28.99
CA GLU A 458 -32.89 -4.86 27.98
C GLU A 458 -33.30 -5.97 27.02
N ASN A 459 -33.53 -5.65 25.74
CA ASN A 459 -33.70 -6.63 24.68
C ASN A 459 -32.46 -6.63 23.79
N ASP A 460 -31.67 -7.71 23.92
CA ASP A 460 -30.44 -8.05 23.20
C ASP A 460 -30.71 -8.67 21.80
N ASP A 461 -31.90 -8.44 21.24
CA ASP A 461 -32.32 -9.04 19.96
C ASP A 461 -32.17 -8.10 18.75
N GLY A 462 -31.78 -6.83 18.98
CA GLY A 462 -31.59 -5.82 17.92
C GLY A 462 -30.26 -5.93 17.15
N ASP A 463 -29.32 -6.74 17.63
CA ASP A 463 -27.97 -6.82 17.08
C ASP A 463 -27.87 -7.75 15.86
N ILE A 464 -28.73 -8.77 15.77
CA ILE A 464 -28.71 -9.72 14.64
C ILE A 464 -29.35 -9.11 13.39
N GLU A 465 -30.44 -8.37 13.54
CA GLU A 465 -31.14 -7.74 12.40
C GLU A 465 -30.39 -6.49 11.88
N SER A 466 -29.67 -5.78 12.76
CA SER A 466 -28.79 -4.68 12.36
C SER A 466 -27.52 -5.16 11.65
N LEU A 467 -26.98 -6.33 12.00
CA LEU A 467 -25.91 -7.01 11.27
C LEU A 467 -26.33 -7.45 9.87
N LEU A 468 -27.60 -7.87 9.70
CA LEU A 468 -28.14 -8.30 8.40
C LEU A 468 -28.44 -7.10 7.47
N LEU A 469 -29.04 -6.02 7.99
CA LEU A 469 -29.30 -4.79 7.22
C LEU A 469 -28.02 -3.99 6.89
N GLN A 470 -27.01 -4.00 7.78
CA GLN A 470 -25.68 -3.47 7.46
C GLN A 470 -25.00 -4.29 6.38
N ARG A 471 -25.22 -5.61 6.34
CA ARG A 471 -24.70 -6.48 5.30
C ARG A 471 -25.18 -6.01 3.93
N ASP A 472 -26.46 -5.73 3.75
CA ASP A 472 -27.00 -5.37 2.43
C ASP A 472 -26.50 -4.00 1.91
N SER A 473 -26.36 -3.00 2.79
CA SER A 473 -25.80 -1.69 2.43
C SER A 473 -24.27 -1.70 2.19
N VAL A 474 -23.54 -2.51 2.98
CA VAL A 474 -22.10 -2.72 2.78
C VAL A 474 -21.83 -3.52 1.50
N THR A 475 -22.71 -4.44 1.14
CA THR A 475 -22.60 -5.25 -0.09
C THR A 475 -22.85 -4.41 -1.35
N GLN A 476 -23.71 -3.38 -1.29
CA GLN A 476 -23.89 -2.42 -2.38
C GLN A 476 -22.68 -1.48 -2.58
N THR A 477 -21.90 -1.23 -1.53
CA THR A 477 -20.75 -0.29 -1.56
C THR A 477 -19.40 -1.00 -1.81
N LEU A 478 -19.33 -2.31 -1.55
CA LEU A 478 -18.13 -3.14 -1.76
C LEU A 478 -18.40 -4.19 -2.84
N SER A 479 -18.44 -3.77 -4.10
CA SER A 479 -18.57 -4.70 -5.23
C SER A 479 -17.30 -5.56 -5.42
N LEU A 480 -17.50 -6.87 -5.34
CA LEU A 480 -17.12 -7.88 -6.33
C LEU A 480 -15.72 -7.75 -6.99
N LEU A 481 -14.71 -8.38 -6.36
CA LEU A 481 -13.35 -8.56 -6.92
C LEU A 481 -13.26 -9.89 -7.71
N ARG A 482 -12.84 -9.83 -8.99
CA ARG A 482 -12.49 -11.02 -9.79
C ARG A 482 -10.98 -11.08 -9.97
N PHE A 483 -10.32 -12.12 -9.45
CA PHE A 483 -8.86 -12.32 -9.58
C PHE A 483 -8.55 -13.77 -9.94
N ARG A 484 -7.45 -13.95 -10.66
CA ARG A 484 -6.87 -15.27 -10.96
C ARG A 484 -5.73 -15.55 -9.98
N LEU A 485 -5.82 -16.68 -9.26
CA LEU A 485 -4.74 -17.19 -8.41
C LEU A 485 -3.74 -17.97 -9.27
N LEU A 486 -2.44 -17.72 -9.09
CA LEU A 486 -1.37 -18.51 -9.71
C LEU A 486 -0.95 -19.63 -8.74
N ASN A 487 -1.01 -20.88 -9.20
CA ASN A 487 -0.54 -22.03 -8.42
C ASN A 487 0.85 -22.44 -8.92
N THR A 488 1.91 -22.07 -8.20
CA THR A 488 3.25 -22.63 -8.43
C THR A 488 3.43 -23.88 -7.56
N LYS A 489 3.67 -25.03 -8.19
CA LYS A 489 3.95 -26.29 -7.49
C LYS A 489 5.39 -26.28 -6.96
N GLY A 490 5.54 -26.09 -5.65
CA GLY A 490 6.80 -26.32 -4.94
C GLY A 490 6.72 -25.90 -3.47
N GLY A 491 6.81 -26.87 -2.55
CA GLY A 491 6.88 -26.64 -1.09
C GLY A 491 5.69 -27.23 -0.31
N SER A 492 5.96 -27.99 0.75
CA SER A 492 5.02 -28.89 1.47
C SER A 492 3.67 -28.28 1.91
N TYR A 493 2.56 -28.80 1.37
CA TYR A 493 1.18 -28.33 1.57
C TYR A 493 0.36 -29.28 2.45
N ARG A 494 0.04 -28.89 3.70
CA ARG A 494 -1.13 -29.45 4.43
C ARG A 494 -2.03 -28.43 5.13
N THR A 495 -1.56 -27.22 5.44
CA THR A 495 -2.36 -26.18 6.13
C THR A 495 -2.92 -25.08 5.20
N CYS A 496 -2.39 -24.92 3.98
CA CYS A 496 -2.89 -23.92 3.01
C CYS A 496 -4.24 -24.29 2.34
N LYS A 497 -4.67 -25.56 2.35
CA LYS A 497 -5.95 -25.97 1.74
C LYS A 497 -7.18 -25.34 2.40
N ALA A 498 -7.10 -24.95 3.67
CA ALA A 498 -8.23 -24.34 4.38
C ALA A 498 -8.40 -22.84 4.07
N LYS A 499 -7.30 -22.08 3.90
CA LYS A 499 -7.33 -20.65 3.56
C LYS A 499 -7.41 -20.37 2.05
N ALA A 500 -6.83 -21.22 1.19
CA ALA A 500 -7.00 -21.10 -0.26
C ALA A 500 -8.46 -21.34 -0.69
N ARG A 501 -9.16 -22.26 0.00
CA ARG A 501 -10.61 -22.43 -0.16
C ARG A 501 -11.41 -21.18 0.20
N THR A 502 -10.96 -20.36 1.15
CA THR A 502 -11.63 -19.10 1.50
C THR A 502 -11.49 -18.05 0.41
N VAL A 503 -10.35 -17.98 -0.29
CA VAL A 503 -10.15 -17.06 -1.42
C VAL A 503 -10.92 -17.52 -2.66
N ASP A 504 -10.88 -18.81 -3.00
CA ASP A 504 -11.69 -19.37 -4.08
C ASP A 504 -13.19 -19.26 -3.78
N GLN A 505 -13.63 -19.52 -2.53
CA GLN A 505 -15.04 -19.36 -2.14
C GLN A 505 -15.48 -17.90 -2.11
N LEU A 506 -14.63 -16.93 -1.72
CA LEU A 506 -14.99 -15.51 -1.76
C LEU A 506 -15.09 -14.98 -3.19
N VAL A 507 -14.16 -15.35 -4.07
CA VAL A 507 -14.21 -14.98 -5.49
C VAL A 507 -15.45 -15.59 -6.16
N HIS A 508 -15.82 -16.82 -5.79
CA HIS A 508 -17.01 -17.50 -6.31
C HIS A 508 -18.33 -16.96 -5.70
N LEU A 509 -18.38 -16.60 -4.41
CA LEU A 509 -19.56 -16.01 -3.76
C LEU A 509 -19.88 -14.63 -4.30
N LEU A 510 -18.84 -13.86 -4.59
CA LEU A 510 -19.00 -12.54 -5.16
C LEU A 510 -19.49 -12.66 -6.62
N SER A 511 -18.98 -13.59 -7.43
CA SER A 511 -19.36 -13.77 -8.85
C SER A 511 -20.84 -14.11 -9.15
N HIS A 512 -21.67 -14.42 -8.15
CA HIS A 512 -23.05 -14.90 -8.35
C HIS A 512 -24.18 -13.95 -7.95
N VAL A 513 -23.91 -12.67 -7.67
CA VAL A 513 -24.99 -11.67 -7.56
C VAL A 513 -25.28 -11.09 -8.95
N ASN A 514 -26.04 -11.85 -9.76
CA ASN A 514 -26.72 -11.33 -10.95
C ASN A 514 -28.00 -10.64 -10.48
N LEU A 515 -28.00 -9.31 -10.38
CA LEU A 515 -29.25 -8.55 -10.41
C LEU A 515 -29.33 -7.84 -11.76
N SER A 516 -30.02 -8.52 -12.66
CA SER A 516 -30.67 -7.94 -13.83
C SER A 516 -31.46 -6.70 -13.42
N THR A 517 -31.03 -5.52 -13.85
CA THR A 517 -31.92 -4.37 -13.99
C THR A 517 -31.76 -3.84 -15.41
N GLN A 518 -32.70 -4.24 -16.26
CA GLN A 518 -33.00 -3.55 -17.52
C GLN A 518 -33.41 -2.10 -17.24
N PRO A 519 -33.17 -1.18 -18.19
CA PRO A 519 -33.48 0.23 -18.00
C PRO A 519 -34.98 0.49 -18.19
N GLN A 520 -35.57 1.24 -17.27
CA GLN A 520 -36.69 2.15 -17.53
C GLN A 520 -36.46 3.46 -16.78
#